data_AF-A0A2V7DUC1-F1
#
_entry.id   AF-A0A2V7DUC1-F1
#
_cell.length_a   1.000
_cell.length_b   1.000
_cell.length_c   1.000
_cell.angle_alpha   90.00
_cell.angle_beta   90.00
_cell.angle_gamma   90.00
#
_symmetry.space_group_name_H-M   'P 1'
#
loop_
_entity.id
_entity.type
_entity.pdbx_description
1 polymer ?
#
loop_
_entity_poly.entity_id
_entity_poly.type
_entity_poly.pdbx_seq_one_letter_code
_entity_poly.pdbx_strand_id
1 'polypeptide(L)' 'MPRIQEIEEPGNDPILTDVYAKEREVFGFVLNTTKIQAHRPGIMKAAKALSMAVEKSGLLPPQLLALVYLRVALINGCPF' A
#
# COMPACT_ATOMS: atom_id res chain seq x y z
N MET A 1 -4.19 13.69 9.39
CA MET A 1 -2.80 14.20 9.29
C MET A 1 -1.88 13.12 9.81
N PRO A 2 -0.93 12.62 9.02
CA PRO A 2 -0.01 11.59 9.49
C PRO A 2 0.90 12.16 10.59
N ARG A 3 1.29 11.31 11.55
CA ARG A 3 2.20 11.70 12.65
C ARG A 3 3.62 11.99 12.16
N ILE A 4 4.02 11.33 11.08
CA ILE A 4 5.33 11.48 10.44
C ILE A 4 5.14 12.08 9.05
N GLN A 5 6.16 12.80 8.58
CA GLN A 5 6.13 13.42 7.27
C GLN A 5 6.15 12.35 6.17
N GLU A 6 5.38 12.55 5.12
CA GLU A 6 5.39 11.70 3.93
C GLU A 6 6.68 11.87 3.14
N ILE A 7 7.19 10.77 2.57
CA ILE A 7 8.29 10.84 1.60
C ILE A 7 7.67 10.96 0.21
N GLU A 8 7.72 12.17 -0.35
CA GLU A 8 7.12 12.47 -1.67
C GLU A 8 7.97 11.96 -2.84
N GLU A 9 9.30 11.95 -2.68
CA GLU A 9 10.23 11.54 -3.73
C GLU A 9 11.10 10.35 -3.30
N PRO A 10 11.35 9.38 -4.19
CA PRO A 10 12.07 8.14 -3.86
C PRO A 10 13.58 8.34 -3.64
N GLY A 11 14.14 9.50 -4.03
CA GLY A 11 15.58 9.76 -3.98
C GLY A 11 16.34 8.73 -4.81
N ASN A 12 17.39 8.14 -4.23
CA ASN A 12 18.23 7.12 -4.86
C ASN A 12 17.89 5.68 -4.41
N ASP A 13 16.80 5.48 -3.65
CA ASP A 13 16.42 4.14 -3.21
C ASP A 13 15.76 3.36 -4.37
N PRO A 14 16.31 2.21 -4.77
CA PRO A 14 15.78 1.45 -5.91
C PRO A 14 14.41 0.83 -5.61
N ILE A 15 14.13 0.44 -4.36
CA ILE A 15 12.82 -0.12 -3.98
C ILE A 15 11.75 0.97 -4.09
N LEU A 16 12.05 2.17 -3.61
CA LEU A 16 11.10 3.29 -3.70
C LEU A 16 10.89 3.73 -5.15
N THR A 17 11.96 3.83 -5.94
CA THR A 17 11.88 4.20 -7.36
C THR A 17 10.92 3.28 -8.11
N ASP A 18 11.11 1.96 -7.98
CA ASP A 18 10.27 0.97 -8.67
C ASP A 18 8.81 1.03 -8.21
N VAL A 19 8.57 1.10 -6.89
CA VAL A 19 7.22 1.12 -6.32
C VAL A 19 6.48 2.40 -6.68
N TYR A 20 7.14 3.55 -6.62
CA TYR A 20 6.52 4.85 -6.91
C TYR A 20 6.16 4.96 -8.40
N ALA A 21 7.04 4.49 -9.29
CA ALA A 21 6.75 4.44 -10.72
C ALA A 21 5.51 3.59 -11.00
N LYS A 22 5.44 2.39 -10.41
CA LYS A 22 4.30 1.49 -10.58
C LYS A 22 2.99 2.07 -10.04
N GLU A 23 3.02 2.71 -8.87
CA GLU A 23 1.80 3.33 -8.33
C GLU A 23 1.35 4.54 -9.13
N ARG A 24 2.27 5.36 -9.63
CA ARG A 24 1.94 6.46 -10.55
C ARG A 24 1.33 5.94 -11.85
N GLU A 25 1.81 4.83 -12.38
CA GLU A 25 1.24 4.18 -13.57
C GLU A 25 -0.20 3.68 -13.31
N VAL A 26 -0.43 3.00 -12.19
CA VAL A 26 -1.73 2.34 -11.91
C VAL A 26 -2.78 3.31 -11.36
N PHE A 27 -2.38 4.22 -10.48
CA PHE A 27 -3.29 5.09 -9.72
C PHE A 27 -3.20 6.57 -10.12
N GLY A 28 -2.20 6.97 -10.89
CA GLY A 28 -1.92 8.38 -11.20
C GLY A 28 -1.21 9.15 -10.08
N PHE A 29 -1.00 8.52 -8.92
CA PHE A 29 -0.30 9.10 -7.77
C PHE A 29 0.28 7.99 -6.87
N VAL A 30 1.15 8.38 -5.93
CA VAL A 30 1.69 7.45 -4.92
C VAL A 30 0.77 7.42 -3.71
N LEU A 31 0.38 6.24 -3.25
CA LEU A 31 -0.56 6.10 -2.14
C LEU A 31 0.03 6.66 -0.84
N ASN A 32 -0.78 7.35 -0.03
CA ASN A 32 -0.33 7.93 1.24
C ASN A 32 0.30 6.87 2.17
N THR A 33 -0.25 5.66 2.20
CA THR A 33 0.30 4.54 2.98
C THR A 33 1.68 4.11 2.48
N THR A 34 1.95 4.19 1.18
CA THR A 34 3.26 3.97 0.58
C THR A 34 4.23 5.05 1.02
N LYS A 35 3.85 6.32 0.93
CA LYS A 35 4.70 7.46 1.34
C LYS A 35 5.08 7.44 2.82
N ILE A 36 4.20 6.94 3.68
CA ILE A 36 4.47 6.75 5.12
C ILE A 36 5.37 5.54 5.35
N GLN A 37 5.16 4.43 4.64
CA GLN A 37 6.01 3.23 4.78
C GLN A 37 7.37 3.37 4.10
N ALA A 38 7.55 4.34 3.20
CA ALA A 38 8.80 4.62 2.51
C ALA A 38 9.95 4.95 3.47
N HIS A 39 9.68 5.34 4.72
CA HIS A 39 10.69 5.46 5.77
C HIS A 39 11.44 4.15 6.04
N ARG A 40 10.83 3.00 5.71
CA ARG A 40 11.41 1.66 5.85
C ARG A 40 11.13 0.83 4.57
N PRO A 41 11.85 1.06 3.46
CA PRO A 41 11.55 0.48 2.15
C PRO A 41 11.48 -1.05 2.13
N GLY A 42 12.36 -1.73 2.88
CA GLY A 42 12.34 -3.19 2.99
C GLY A 42 11.06 -3.73 3.67
N ILE A 43 10.59 -3.06 4.73
CA ILE A 43 9.34 -3.43 5.42
C ILE A 43 8.14 -3.16 4.50
N MET A 44 8.13 -1.99 3.85
CA MET A 44 7.10 -1.63 2.86
C MET A 44 6.98 -2.70 1.76
N LYS A 45 8.12 -3.13 1.20
CA LYS A 45 8.15 -4.15 0.14
C LYS A 45 7.55 -5.47 0.62
N ALA A 46 7.90 -5.90 1.84
CA ALA A 46 7.35 -7.12 2.43
C ALA A 46 5.84 -7.01 2.69
N ALA A 47 5.37 -5.87 3.23
CA ALA A 47 3.96 -5.62 3.48
C ALA A 47 3.13 -5.65 2.17
N LYS A 48 3.63 -5.00 1.11
CA LYS A 48 2.99 -5.07 -0.22
C LYS A 48 2.97 -6.48 -0.78
N ALA A 49 4.06 -7.24 -0.63
CA ALA A 49 4.12 -8.63 -1.07
C ALA A 49 3.07 -9.50 -0.36
N LEU A 50 2.85 -9.27 0.94
CA LEU A 50 1.79 -9.93 1.70
C LEU A 50 0.39 -9.60 1.16
N SER A 51 0.08 -8.32 0.95
CA SER A 51 -1.22 -7.92 0.38
C SER A 51 -1.43 -8.53 -1.02
N MET A 52 -0.41 -8.52 -1.86
CA MET A 52 -0.46 -9.14 -3.19
C MET A 52 -0.68 -10.66 -3.12
N ALA A 53 -0.15 -11.35 -2.12
CA ALA A 53 -0.36 -12.78 -1.94
C ALA A 53 -1.83 -13.10 -1.65
N VAL A 54 -2.51 -12.25 -0.85
CA VAL A 54 -3.94 -12.39 -0.59
C VAL A 54 -4.74 -12.21 -1.88
N GLU A 55 -4.45 -11.16 -2.66
CA GLU A 55 -5.11 -10.91 -3.95
C GLU A 55 -4.91 -12.06 -4.95
N LYS A 56 -3.68 -12.59 -5.03
CA LYS A 56 -3.34 -13.70 -5.93
C LYS A 56 -3.90 -15.05 -5.50
N SER A 57 -4.33 -15.20 -4.24
CA SER A 57 -4.86 -16.47 -3.73
C SER A 57 -6.10 -16.94 -4.49
N GLY A 58 -6.88 -16.01 -5.06
CA GLY A 58 -8.09 -16.31 -5.82
C GLY A 58 -9.20 -16.99 -5.01
N LEU A 59 -9.08 -17.06 -3.67
CA LEU A 59 -10.03 -17.74 -2.80
C LEU A 59 -11.37 -17.00 -2.68
N LEU A 60 -11.39 -15.69 -2.97
CA LEU A 60 -12.58 -14.85 -2.95
C LEU A 60 -12.69 -14.07 -4.27
N PRO A 61 -13.90 -13.83 -4.79
CA PRO A 61 -14.11 -12.86 -5.86
C PRO A 61 -13.57 -11.47 -5.46
N PRO A 62 -12.97 -10.71 -6.39
CA PRO A 62 -12.34 -9.41 -6.07
C PRO A 62 -13.28 -8.43 -5.36
N GLN A 63 -14.54 -8.36 -5.78
CA GLN A 63 -15.54 -7.48 -5.19
C GLN A 63 -15.85 -7.88 -3.73
N LEU A 64 -15.89 -9.18 -3.44
CA LEU A 64 -16.12 -9.67 -2.08
C LEU A 64 -14.89 -9.42 -1.20
N LEU A 65 -13.68 -9.60 -1.73
CA LEU A 65 -12.44 -9.30 -0.99
C LEU A 65 -12.39 -7.82 -0.58
N ALA A 66 -12.77 -6.90 -1.46
CA ALA A 66 -12.85 -5.47 -1.14
C ALA A 66 -13.87 -5.18 -0.02
N LEU A 67 -15.03 -5.83 -0.02
CA LEU A 67 -16.02 -5.69 1.06
C LEU A 67 -15.51 -6.26 2.40
N VAL A 68 -14.75 -7.35 2.38
CA VAL A 68 -14.10 -7.90 3.58
C VAL A 68 -13.10 -6.90 4.14
N TYR A 69 -12.23 -6.31 3.31
CA TYR A 69 -11.29 -5.26 3.75
C TYR A 69 -12.01 -4.09 4.39
N LEU A 70 -13.08 -3.58 3.75
CA LEU A 70 -13.90 -2.50 4.31
C LEU A 70 -14.49 -2.89 5.67
N ARG A 71 -15.08 -4.09 5.78
CA ARG A 71 -15.70 -4.54 7.04
C ARG A 71 -14.68 -4.65 8.17
N VAL A 72 -13.50 -5.20 7.90
CA VAL A 72 -12.43 -5.33 8.89
C VAL A 72 -11.87 -3.96 9.29
N ALA A 73 -11.67 -3.05 8.33
CA ALA A 73 -11.25 -1.68 8.61
C ALA A 73 -12.22 -0.96 9.55
N LEU A 74 -13.53 -1.07 9.30
CA LEU A 74 -14.57 -0.49 10.15
C LEU A 74 -14.57 -1.07 11.57
N ILE A 75 -14.39 -2.39 11.72
CA ILE A 75 -14.31 -3.03 13.05
C ILE A 75 -13.13 -2.49 13.86
N ASN A 76 -12.00 -2.23 13.19
CA ASN A 76 -10.79 -1.71 13.83
C ASN A 76 -10.78 -0.18 13.96
N GLY A 77 -11.82 0.53 13.49
CA GLY A 77 -11.85 1.99 13.48
C GLY A 77 -10.78 2.61 12.58
N CYS A 78 -10.33 1.90 11.53
CA CYS A 78 -9.38 2.42 10.57
C CYS A 78 -10.09 3.38 9.60
N PRO A 79 -9.73 4.67 9.56
CA PRO A 79 -10.44 5.68 8.76
C PRO A 79 -9.93 5.77 7.32
N PHE A 80 -8.90 5.00 6.96
CA PHE A 80 -8.25 4.93 5.65
C PHE A 80 -8.28 3.50 5.11
#